data_AF-A0A925EER4-F1
#
_entry.id   AF-A0A925EER4-F1
#
_cell.length_a   1.000
_cell.length_b   1.000
_cell.length_c   1.000
_cell.angle_alpha   90.00
_cell.angle_beta   90.00
_cell.angle_gamma   90.00
#
_symmetry.space_group_name_H-M   'P 1'
#
loop_
_entity.id
_entity.type
_entity.pdbx_description
1 polymer ?
#
loop_
_entity_poly.entity_id
_entity_poly.type
_entity_poly.pdbx_seq_one_letter_code
_entity_poly.pdbx_strand_id
1 'polypeptide(L)'
;HKAITERPEIYNHEQVRNEMYLAIGKYVTESSGHNSEYNPWFRKRPDLIEKYCKDGSGWNPGEYAYILKEYQHNEATWQDQVKTRLAEKLTDEDLQREHEYAAYIINALKGGEMFKFNGNVRNTNLITNLPQGACVEVPVLVDKAGIHPIHVGALPAETALLTQLSSGIEEMAITASIEGDPTMVYRAIAHDPLTSAVLSLAEIRQMTNDLFAQHKEYLPQFKHHVV
;
A
#
# COMPACT_ATOMS: atom_id res chain seq x y z
N HIS A 1 -8.95 -21.85 5.31
CA HIS A 1 -9.27 -22.06 6.74
C HIS A 1 -8.31 -23.03 7.43
N LYS A 2 -8.38 -24.36 7.20
CA LYS A 2 -7.52 -25.35 7.89
C LYS A 2 -6.01 -25.06 7.83
N ALA A 3 -5.52 -24.66 6.64
CA ALA A 3 -4.12 -24.30 6.46
C ALA A 3 -3.66 -23.15 7.39
N ILE A 4 -4.55 -22.26 7.81
CA ILE A 4 -4.21 -21.16 8.73
C ILE A 4 -4.37 -21.62 10.18
N THR A 5 -5.43 -22.38 10.49
CA THR A 5 -5.77 -22.75 11.87
C THR A 5 -5.00 -23.95 12.42
N GLU A 6 -4.48 -24.82 11.55
CA GLU A 6 -3.83 -26.08 11.94
C GLU A 6 -2.30 -26.08 11.69
N ARG A 7 -1.78 -25.07 10.99
CA ARG A 7 -0.36 -24.99 10.60
C ARG A 7 0.25 -23.67 11.07
N PRO A 8 0.89 -23.65 12.25
CA PRO A 8 1.44 -22.43 12.85
C PRO A 8 2.44 -21.69 11.95
N GLU A 9 3.19 -22.41 11.12
CA GLU A 9 4.16 -21.81 10.19
C GLU A 9 3.47 -20.99 9.09
N ILE A 10 2.28 -21.39 8.65
CA ILE A 10 1.48 -20.61 7.70
C ILE A 10 0.87 -19.39 8.39
N TYR A 11 0.32 -19.59 9.59
CA TYR A 11 -0.24 -18.48 10.37
C TYR A 11 0.81 -17.40 10.62
N ASN A 12 1.99 -17.80 11.11
CA ASN A 12 3.07 -16.89 11.50
C ASN A 12 3.76 -16.22 10.31
N HIS A 13 3.67 -16.77 9.10
CA HIS A 13 4.24 -16.11 7.93
C HIS A 13 3.52 -14.80 7.59
N GLU A 14 2.20 -14.76 7.77
CA GLU A 14 1.35 -13.64 7.35
C GLU A 14 0.19 -13.39 8.35
N GLN A 15 0.54 -13.13 9.62
CA GLN A 15 -0.41 -13.09 10.74
C GLN A 15 -1.61 -12.17 10.48
N VAL A 16 -1.38 -10.94 10.01
CA VAL A 16 -2.44 -9.94 9.80
C VAL A 16 -3.36 -10.33 8.64
N ARG A 17 -2.81 -10.82 7.53
CA ARG A 17 -3.63 -11.29 6.39
C ARG A 17 -4.49 -12.49 6.76
N ASN A 18 -3.91 -13.39 7.56
CA ASN A 18 -4.58 -14.58 8.05
C ASN A 18 -5.71 -14.22 9.01
N GLU A 19 -5.50 -13.31 9.96
CA GLU A 19 -6.55 -12.77 10.85
C GLU A 19 -7.68 -12.10 10.05
N MET A 20 -7.34 -11.30 9.05
CA MET A 20 -8.33 -10.68 8.16
C MET A 20 -9.16 -11.71 7.42
N TYR A 21 -8.54 -12.77 6.89
CA TYR A 21 -9.27 -13.86 6.26
C TYR A 21 -10.18 -14.61 7.23
N LEU A 22 -9.72 -14.87 8.46
CA LEU A 22 -10.53 -15.53 9.48
C LEU A 22 -11.74 -14.69 9.91
N ALA A 23 -11.59 -13.35 9.95
CA ALA A 23 -12.65 -12.43 10.36
C ALA A 23 -13.63 -12.07 9.22
N ILE A 24 -13.13 -11.85 8.01
CA ILE A 24 -13.88 -11.28 6.88
C ILE A 24 -14.24 -12.35 5.83
N GLY A 25 -13.50 -13.47 5.79
CA GLY A 25 -13.71 -14.56 4.84
C GLY A 25 -13.11 -14.33 3.45
N LYS A 26 -12.38 -13.23 3.24
CA LYS A 26 -11.66 -12.89 2.00
C LYS A 26 -10.17 -12.71 2.31
N TYR A 27 -9.31 -13.33 1.50
CA TYR A 27 -7.87 -13.27 1.73
C TYR A 27 -7.31 -11.98 1.14
N VAL A 28 -6.60 -11.21 1.96
CA VAL A 28 -5.98 -9.95 1.52
C VAL A 28 -4.71 -10.27 0.73
N THR A 29 -4.51 -9.59 -0.39
CA THR A 29 -3.33 -9.78 -1.25
C THR A 29 -2.09 -9.10 -0.69
N GLU A 30 -2.26 -7.95 -0.06
CA GLU A 30 -1.20 -7.15 0.53
C GLU A 30 -0.61 -7.80 1.80
N SER A 31 0.72 -7.68 1.97
CA SER A 31 1.52 -8.22 3.08
C SER A 31 1.03 -7.77 4.47
N SER A 32 1.36 -8.53 5.51
CA SER A 32 0.92 -8.25 6.89
C SER A 32 1.34 -6.87 7.39
N GLY A 33 2.58 -6.46 7.09
CA GLY A 33 3.10 -5.15 7.43
C GLY A 33 2.24 -4.04 6.86
N HIS A 34 2.06 -3.97 5.55
CA HIS A 34 1.24 -2.93 4.91
C HIS A 34 -0.24 -3.04 5.29
N ASN A 35 -0.81 -4.26 5.27
CA ASN A 35 -2.23 -4.41 5.57
C ASN A 35 -2.59 -3.97 6.99
N SER A 36 -1.68 -4.10 7.96
CA SER A 36 -1.88 -3.63 9.33
C SER A 36 -1.95 -2.10 9.48
N GLU A 37 -1.58 -1.34 8.44
CA GLU A 37 -1.61 0.13 8.41
C GLU A 37 -2.96 0.66 7.92
N TYR A 38 -3.62 -0.06 7.01
CA TYR A 38 -4.87 0.38 6.39
C TYR A 38 -6.11 0.21 7.27
N ASN A 39 -5.99 -0.34 8.48
CA ASN A 39 -7.14 -0.71 9.30
C ASN A 39 -6.92 -0.49 10.80
N PRO A 40 -8.00 -0.42 11.61
CA PRO A 40 -7.93 0.00 13.01
C PRO A 40 -7.69 -1.16 14.00
N TRP A 41 -7.39 -2.37 13.52
CA TRP A 41 -7.45 -3.58 14.36
C TRP A 41 -6.11 -3.99 14.95
N PHE A 42 -4.99 -3.66 14.32
CA PHE A 42 -3.69 -4.24 14.68
C PHE A 42 -2.75 -3.24 15.36
N ARG A 43 -2.61 -2.02 14.84
CA ARG A 43 -1.56 -1.08 15.25
C ARG A 43 -1.97 -0.04 16.31
N LYS A 44 -3.10 -0.23 17.02
CA LYS A 44 -3.65 0.79 17.92
C LYS A 44 -3.25 0.69 19.40
N ARG A 45 -2.72 -0.46 19.84
CA ARG A 45 -2.31 -0.68 21.24
C ARG A 45 -1.04 -1.53 21.31
N PRO A 46 -0.18 -1.34 22.33
CA PRO A 46 1.06 -2.11 22.47
C PRO A 46 0.87 -3.63 22.47
N ASP A 47 -0.19 -4.14 23.10
CA ASP A 47 -0.48 -5.58 23.16
C ASP A 47 -0.83 -6.18 21.79
N LEU A 48 -1.51 -5.40 20.93
CA LEU A 48 -1.87 -5.83 19.58
C LEU A 48 -0.68 -5.76 18.63
N ILE A 49 0.16 -4.74 18.77
CA ILE A 49 1.41 -4.59 18.01
C ILE A 49 2.35 -5.77 18.32
N GLU A 50 2.57 -6.07 19.60
CA GLU A 50 3.40 -7.20 20.02
C GLU A 50 2.86 -8.53 19.45
N LYS A 51 1.53 -8.73 19.48
CA LYS A 51 0.92 -9.97 19.02
C LYS A 51 0.98 -10.17 17.49
N TYR A 52 0.80 -9.11 16.71
CA TYR A 52 0.51 -9.25 15.27
C TYR A 52 1.55 -8.62 14.34
N CYS A 53 2.44 -7.77 14.85
CA CYS A 53 3.31 -6.91 14.02
C CYS A 53 4.81 -7.14 14.24
N LYS A 54 5.20 -8.11 15.07
CA LYS A 54 6.60 -8.26 15.53
C LYS A 54 7.24 -9.59 15.13
N ASP A 55 6.56 -10.69 15.43
CA ASP A 55 7.15 -12.04 15.34
C ASP A 55 6.77 -12.79 14.04
N GLY A 56 6.27 -12.06 13.03
CA GLY A 56 5.96 -12.65 11.73
C GLY A 56 7.22 -13.08 10.98
N SER A 57 7.14 -14.19 10.25
CA SER A 57 8.27 -14.70 9.43
C SER A 57 8.24 -14.23 7.96
N GLY A 58 7.26 -13.38 7.60
CA GLY A 58 7.18 -12.74 6.30
C GLY A 58 8.21 -11.61 6.14
N TRP A 59 8.33 -11.08 4.91
CA TRP A 59 9.34 -10.05 4.60
C TRP A 59 9.13 -8.76 5.40
N ASN A 60 7.87 -8.31 5.53
CA ASN A 60 7.47 -7.16 6.33
C ASN A 60 6.42 -7.61 7.35
N PRO A 61 6.85 -7.99 8.57
CA PRO A 61 5.93 -8.43 9.62
C PRO A 61 5.17 -7.26 10.27
N GLY A 62 5.45 -6.01 9.90
CA GLY A 62 4.88 -4.81 10.53
C GLY A 62 5.77 -4.19 11.61
N GLU A 63 7.07 -4.47 11.56
CA GLU A 63 8.04 -3.93 12.51
C GLU A 63 8.04 -2.39 12.47
N TYR A 64 8.15 -1.77 13.65
CA TYR A 64 8.25 -0.32 13.76
C TYR A 64 9.42 0.22 12.92
N ALA A 65 9.11 1.21 12.07
CA ALA A 65 10.04 1.88 11.18
C ALA A 65 10.83 0.94 10.26
N TYR A 66 10.26 -0.22 9.91
CA TYR A 66 10.90 -1.24 9.06
C TYR A 66 11.54 -0.63 7.80
N ILE A 67 10.76 0.07 6.97
CA ILE A 67 11.26 0.62 5.71
C ILE A 67 12.32 1.72 5.91
N LEU A 68 12.22 2.50 7.00
CA LEU A 68 13.22 3.52 7.31
C LEU A 68 14.57 2.87 7.64
N LYS A 69 14.56 1.78 8.40
CA LYS A 69 15.78 1.02 8.71
C LYS A 69 16.40 0.43 7.44
N GLU A 70 15.58 -0.11 6.53
CA GLU A 70 16.03 -0.59 5.22
C GLU A 70 16.66 0.53 4.37
N TYR A 71 16.03 1.71 4.31
CA TYR A 71 16.60 2.85 3.59
C TYR A 71 17.91 3.34 4.19
N GLN A 72 18.01 3.43 5.52
CA GLN A 72 19.26 3.81 6.19
C GLN A 72 20.37 2.77 5.97
N HIS A 73 20.02 1.48 6.00
CA HIS A 73 20.95 0.41 5.68
C HIS A 73 21.44 0.51 4.24
N ASN A 74 20.52 0.70 3.29
CA ASN A 74 20.85 0.80 1.88
C ASN A 74 21.67 2.05 1.57
N GLU A 75 21.32 3.21 2.14
CA GLU A 75 22.10 4.45 1.97
C GLU A 75 23.57 4.25 2.38
N ALA A 76 23.81 3.50 3.46
CA ALA A 76 25.15 3.21 3.95
C ALA A 76 25.89 2.12 3.14
N THR A 77 25.18 1.22 2.46
CA THR A 77 25.79 -0.02 1.92
C THR A 77 25.69 -0.17 0.40
N TRP A 78 24.83 0.59 -0.30
CA TRP A 78 24.51 0.35 -1.71
C TRP A 78 25.74 0.39 -2.63
N GLN A 79 26.72 1.27 -2.36
CA GLN A 79 27.91 1.38 -3.21
C GLN A 79 28.76 0.12 -3.16
N ASP A 80 28.92 -0.46 -1.98
CA ASP A 80 29.74 -1.66 -1.79
C ASP A 80 29.00 -2.92 -2.24
N GLN A 81 27.67 -2.96 -2.05
CA GLN A 81 26.81 -3.99 -2.66
C GLN A 81 26.94 -3.98 -4.20
N VAL A 82 26.86 -2.80 -4.83
CA VAL A 82 27.01 -2.65 -6.29
C VAL A 82 28.41 -3.05 -6.75
N LYS A 83 29.48 -2.62 -6.07
CA LYS A 83 30.86 -3.03 -6.41
C LYS A 83 31.04 -4.55 -6.31
N THR A 84 30.52 -5.16 -5.25
CA THR A 84 30.56 -6.61 -5.05
C THR A 84 29.84 -7.32 -6.18
N ARG A 85 28.62 -6.88 -6.49
CA ARG A 85 27.80 -7.46 -7.56
C ARG A 85 28.43 -7.32 -8.94
N LEU A 86 29.09 -6.19 -9.23
CA LEU A 86 29.80 -5.96 -10.49
C LEU A 86 31.10 -6.77 -10.62
N ALA A 87 31.69 -7.21 -9.51
CA ALA A 87 32.87 -8.06 -9.50
C ALA A 87 32.55 -9.54 -9.71
N GLU A 88 31.30 -9.95 -9.44
CA GLU A 88 30.82 -11.30 -9.70
C GLU A 88 30.70 -11.57 -11.20
N LYS A 89 30.99 -12.81 -11.61
CA LYS A 89 30.81 -13.22 -12.99
C LYS A 89 29.32 -13.38 -13.27
N LEU A 90 28.83 -12.70 -14.31
CA LEU A 90 27.46 -12.84 -14.78
C LEU A 90 27.14 -14.29 -15.16
N THR A 91 26.01 -14.77 -14.70
CA THR A 91 25.45 -16.09 -14.99
C THR A 91 24.27 -15.98 -15.95
N ASP A 92 23.87 -17.11 -16.55
CA ASP A 92 22.68 -17.14 -17.40
C ASP A 92 21.38 -16.84 -16.61
N GLU A 93 21.39 -17.09 -15.30
CA GLU A 93 20.27 -16.81 -14.39
C GLU A 93 20.09 -15.30 -14.18
N ASP A 94 21.20 -14.55 -14.09
CA ASP A 94 21.19 -13.07 -13.99
C ASP A 94 20.64 -12.38 -15.24
N LEU A 95 20.64 -13.09 -16.37
CA LEU A 95 20.11 -12.63 -17.65
C LEU A 95 18.63 -12.98 -17.84
N GLN A 96 18.06 -13.81 -16.96
CA GLN A 96 16.64 -14.12 -17.02
C GLN A 96 15.83 -12.91 -16.58
N ARG A 97 14.69 -12.71 -17.24
CA ARG A 97 13.74 -11.68 -16.84
C ARG A 97 13.16 -12.01 -15.47
N GLU A 98 13.26 -11.07 -14.54
CA GLU A 98 12.68 -11.19 -13.20
C GLU A 98 11.14 -11.22 -13.22
N HIS A 99 10.52 -11.25 -12.04
CA HIS A 99 9.06 -11.30 -11.89
C HIS A 99 8.38 -9.92 -11.95
N GLU A 100 9.17 -8.84 -12.00
CA GLU A 100 8.66 -7.46 -12.04
C GLU A 100 7.95 -7.14 -13.36
N TYR A 101 6.81 -6.46 -13.26
CA TYR A 101 5.87 -6.32 -14.37
C TYR A 101 6.36 -5.42 -15.51
N ALA A 102 7.26 -4.47 -15.23
CA ALA A 102 7.66 -3.43 -16.18
C ALA A 102 8.21 -4.00 -17.51
N ALA A 103 9.11 -4.98 -17.44
CA ALA A 103 9.70 -5.60 -18.63
C ALA A 103 8.64 -6.32 -19.48
N TYR A 104 7.69 -7.00 -18.85
CA TYR A 104 6.60 -7.70 -19.55
C TYR A 104 5.63 -6.72 -20.20
N ILE A 105 5.25 -5.64 -19.49
CA ILE A 105 4.37 -4.59 -20.01
C ILE A 105 5.00 -3.93 -21.25
N ILE A 106 6.28 -3.54 -21.16
CA ILE A 106 6.99 -2.92 -22.28
C ILE A 106 7.09 -3.90 -23.46
N ASN A 107 7.44 -5.16 -23.22
CA ASN A 107 7.53 -6.18 -24.26
C ASN A 107 6.19 -6.37 -24.98
N ALA A 108 5.08 -6.49 -24.24
CA ALA A 108 3.75 -6.63 -24.78
C ALA A 108 3.35 -5.42 -25.66
N LEU A 109 3.57 -4.19 -25.17
CA LEU A 109 3.33 -2.96 -25.94
C LEU A 109 4.17 -2.87 -27.22
N LYS A 110 5.37 -3.46 -27.23
CA LYS A 110 6.25 -3.52 -28.41
C LYS A 110 5.90 -4.65 -29.38
N GLY A 111 4.83 -5.40 -29.13
CA GLY A 111 4.36 -6.49 -29.99
C GLY A 111 4.93 -7.86 -29.65
N GLY A 112 5.53 -7.99 -28.46
CA GLY A 112 5.84 -9.29 -27.87
C GLY A 112 4.59 -9.98 -27.31
N GLU A 113 4.80 -10.95 -26.42
CA GLU A 113 3.74 -11.72 -25.78
C GLU A 113 2.78 -10.82 -24.99
N MET A 114 1.48 -11.12 -25.07
CA MET A 114 0.48 -10.46 -24.23
C MET A 114 0.75 -10.76 -22.76
N PHE A 115 0.53 -9.78 -21.90
CA PHE A 115 0.80 -9.90 -20.48
C PHE A 115 -0.41 -9.48 -19.66
N LYS A 116 -0.77 -10.30 -18.67
CA LYS A 116 -1.84 -10.03 -17.71
C LYS A 116 -1.26 -9.79 -16.33
N PHE A 117 -1.67 -8.71 -15.69
CA PHE A 117 -1.23 -8.32 -14.35
C PHE A 117 -2.34 -7.56 -13.61
N ASN A 118 -2.13 -7.17 -12.35
CA ASN A 118 -3.00 -6.22 -11.66
C ASN A 118 -2.33 -4.85 -11.68
N GLY A 119 -3.05 -3.82 -12.14
CA GLY A 119 -2.49 -2.50 -12.38
C GLY A 119 -3.39 -1.39 -11.85
N ASN A 120 -2.74 -0.33 -11.38
CA ASN A 120 -3.38 0.89 -10.89
C ASN A 120 -3.80 1.78 -12.07
N VAL A 121 -5.10 2.01 -12.19
CA VAL A 121 -5.72 2.76 -13.30
C VAL A 121 -6.87 3.62 -12.80
N ARG A 122 -7.25 4.63 -13.60
CA ARG A 122 -8.41 5.47 -13.30
C ARG A 122 -9.71 4.65 -13.35
N ASN A 123 -10.52 4.73 -12.31
CA ASN A 123 -11.82 4.05 -12.25
C ASN A 123 -12.82 4.71 -13.20
N THR A 124 -13.05 4.07 -14.34
CA THR A 124 -14.04 4.47 -15.36
C THR A 124 -15.19 3.45 -15.38
N ASN A 125 -15.78 3.24 -14.21
CA ASN A 125 -16.76 2.18 -13.90
C ASN A 125 -16.17 0.76 -13.87
N LEU A 126 -14.85 0.62 -13.68
CA LEU A 126 -14.17 -0.67 -13.55
C LEU A 126 -14.58 -1.38 -12.26
N ILE A 127 -14.65 -0.63 -11.16
CA ILE A 127 -15.21 -1.06 -9.88
C ILE A 127 -16.41 -0.16 -9.57
N THR A 128 -17.62 -0.73 -9.62
CA THR A 128 -18.87 0.05 -9.71
C THR A 128 -19.32 0.64 -8.38
N ASN A 129 -18.78 0.16 -7.26
CA ASN A 129 -19.07 0.64 -5.91
C ASN A 129 -17.88 1.35 -5.25
N LEU A 130 -16.94 1.86 -6.05
CA LEU A 130 -15.89 2.81 -5.64
C LEU A 130 -16.07 4.14 -6.38
N PRO A 131 -15.50 5.25 -5.86
CA PRO A 131 -15.61 6.56 -6.50
C PRO A 131 -15.17 6.53 -7.97
N GLN A 132 -15.93 7.20 -8.84
CA GLN A 132 -15.52 7.39 -10.23
C GLN A 132 -14.34 8.34 -10.31
N GLY A 133 -13.37 8.01 -11.15
CA GLY A 133 -12.15 8.79 -11.30
C GLY A 133 -11.04 8.47 -10.29
N ALA A 134 -11.32 7.74 -9.21
CA ALA A 134 -10.30 7.31 -8.26
C ALA A 134 -9.31 6.32 -8.88
N CYS A 135 -8.11 6.23 -8.32
CA CYS A 135 -7.15 5.19 -8.68
C CYS A 135 -7.61 3.85 -8.10
N VAL A 136 -7.75 2.83 -8.95
CA VAL A 136 -8.11 1.47 -8.54
C VAL A 136 -7.14 0.46 -9.13
N GLU A 137 -6.82 -0.57 -8.36
CA GLU A 137 -6.06 -1.70 -8.86
C GLU A 137 -7.00 -2.79 -9.37
N VAL A 138 -6.93 -3.11 -10.67
CA VAL A 138 -7.76 -4.13 -11.31
C VAL A 138 -6.92 -5.03 -12.21
N PRO A 139 -7.44 -6.19 -12.64
CA PRO A 139 -6.80 -6.97 -13.69
C PRO A 139 -6.68 -6.15 -14.99
N VAL A 140 -5.51 -6.17 -15.60
CA VAL A 140 -5.18 -5.48 -16.84
C VAL A 140 -4.55 -6.47 -17.80
N LEU A 141 -4.99 -6.43 -19.06
CA LEU A 141 -4.32 -7.10 -20.18
C LEU A 141 -3.54 -6.06 -20.99
N VAL A 142 -2.29 -6.36 -21.34
CA VAL A 142 -1.48 -5.52 -22.23
C VAL A 142 -1.08 -6.33 -23.45
N ASP A 143 -1.20 -5.69 -24.60
CA ASP A 143 -0.79 -6.21 -25.89
C ASP A 143 -0.26 -5.07 -26.78
N LYS A 144 -0.03 -5.36 -28.06
CA LYS A 144 0.44 -4.35 -29.03
C LYS A 144 -0.55 -3.20 -29.25
N ALA A 145 -1.85 -3.42 -29.03
CA ALA A 145 -2.88 -2.42 -29.22
C ALA A 145 -3.00 -1.45 -28.02
N GLY A 146 -2.52 -1.86 -26.84
CA GLY A 146 -2.39 -0.97 -25.68
C GLY A 146 -2.61 -1.67 -24.35
N ILE A 147 -3.15 -0.89 -23.41
CA ILE A 147 -3.44 -1.30 -22.04
C ILE A 147 -4.96 -1.42 -21.90
N HIS A 148 -5.43 -2.58 -21.48
CA HIS A 148 -6.85 -2.94 -21.44
C HIS A 148 -7.27 -3.34 -20.02
N PRO A 149 -7.69 -2.38 -19.18
CA PRO A 149 -8.25 -2.67 -17.87
C PRO A 149 -9.54 -3.47 -17.97
N ILE A 150 -9.72 -4.43 -17.07
CA ILE A 150 -10.87 -5.35 -17.08
C ILE A 150 -11.89 -4.87 -16.06
N HIS A 151 -13.15 -4.75 -16.49
CA HIS A 151 -14.28 -4.45 -15.62
C HIS A 151 -14.49 -5.55 -14.58
N VAL A 152 -14.46 -5.18 -13.30
CA VAL A 152 -14.62 -6.08 -12.15
C VAL A 152 -16.07 -6.09 -11.66
N GLY A 153 -16.76 -4.96 -11.71
CA GLY A 153 -18.09 -4.79 -11.12
C GLY A 153 -18.03 -4.36 -9.66
N ALA A 154 -19.07 -4.69 -8.88
CA ALA A 154 -19.10 -4.33 -7.47
C ALA A 154 -18.20 -5.27 -6.65
N LEU A 155 -17.35 -4.70 -5.80
CA LEU A 155 -16.67 -5.48 -4.76
C LEU A 155 -17.69 -6.05 -3.77
N PRO A 156 -17.46 -7.26 -3.21
CA PRO A 156 -18.24 -7.77 -2.10
C PRO A 156 -18.34 -6.75 -0.96
N ALA A 157 -19.50 -6.66 -0.32
CA ALA A 157 -19.81 -5.59 0.65
C ALA A 157 -18.77 -5.52 1.79
N GLU A 158 -18.35 -6.68 2.29
CA GLU A 158 -17.37 -6.82 3.36
C GLU A 158 -15.97 -6.30 2.98
N THR A 159 -15.61 -6.33 1.70
CA THR A 159 -14.36 -5.75 1.17
C THR A 159 -14.53 -4.28 0.81
N ALA A 160 -15.69 -3.92 0.26
CA ALA A 160 -15.95 -2.59 -0.26
C ALA A 160 -15.96 -1.53 0.84
N LEU A 161 -16.34 -1.86 2.08
CA LEU A 161 -16.39 -0.89 3.18
C LEU A 161 -15.04 -0.23 3.47
N LEU A 162 -13.97 -1.03 3.59
CA LEU A 162 -12.65 -0.50 3.87
C LEU A 162 -12.07 0.21 2.64
N THR A 163 -12.22 -0.39 1.45
CA THR A 163 -11.70 0.19 0.20
C THR A 163 -12.40 1.51 -0.17
N GLN A 164 -13.71 1.64 0.06
CA GLN A 164 -14.43 2.91 -0.14
C GLN A 164 -13.92 4.00 0.80
N LEU A 165 -13.65 3.65 2.06
CA LEU A 165 -13.11 4.60 3.03
C LEU A 165 -11.71 5.06 2.63
N SER A 166 -10.80 4.14 2.34
CA SER A 166 -9.43 4.46 1.91
C SER A 166 -9.41 5.31 0.63
N SER A 167 -10.12 4.89 -0.42
CA SER A 167 -10.19 5.68 -1.67
C SER A 167 -10.82 7.06 -1.47
N GLY A 168 -11.83 7.19 -0.60
CA GLY A 168 -12.41 8.49 -0.27
C GLY A 168 -11.42 9.42 0.44
N ILE A 169 -10.63 8.89 1.37
CA ILE A 169 -9.58 9.64 2.08
C ILE A 169 -8.50 10.11 1.10
N GLU A 170 -8.06 9.24 0.20
CA GLU A 170 -7.08 9.55 -0.84
C GLU A 170 -7.57 10.66 -1.77
N GLU A 171 -8.81 10.58 -2.27
CA GLU A 171 -9.40 11.62 -3.11
C GLU A 171 -9.51 12.98 -2.39
N MET A 172 -9.82 12.97 -1.09
CA MET A 172 -9.78 14.19 -0.27
C MET A 172 -8.37 14.74 -0.14
N ALA A 173 -7.37 13.91 0.12
CA ALA A 173 -5.98 14.33 0.22
C ALA A 173 -5.43 14.88 -1.11
N ILE A 174 -5.79 14.26 -2.22
CA ILE A 174 -5.44 14.72 -3.58
C ILE A 174 -6.08 16.09 -3.85
N THR A 175 -7.38 16.23 -3.58
CA THR A 175 -8.10 17.51 -3.77
C THR A 175 -7.49 18.59 -2.91
N ALA A 176 -7.26 18.32 -1.63
CA ALA A 176 -6.59 19.22 -0.70
C ALA A 176 -5.21 19.67 -1.19
N SER A 177 -4.45 18.73 -1.77
CA SER A 177 -3.12 19.02 -2.34
C SER A 177 -3.20 19.89 -3.59
N ILE A 178 -4.18 19.68 -4.47
CA ILE A 178 -4.37 20.51 -5.67
C ILE A 178 -4.83 21.92 -5.29
N GLU A 179 -5.74 22.04 -4.32
CA GLU A 179 -6.32 23.32 -3.90
C GLU A 179 -5.45 24.08 -2.88
N GLY A 180 -4.48 23.40 -2.25
CA GLY A 180 -3.69 23.94 -1.16
C GLY A 180 -4.52 24.18 0.11
N ASP A 181 -5.53 23.35 0.37
CA ASP A 181 -6.42 23.45 1.54
C ASP A 181 -5.91 22.57 2.70
N PRO A 182 -5.25 23.15 3.72
CA PRO A 182 -4.76 22.37 4.85
C PRO A 182 -5.92 21.75 5.65
N THR A 183 -7.08 22.41 5.72
CA THR A 183 -8.24 21.94 6.50
C THR A 183 -8.80 20.65 5.90
N MET A 184 -8.81 20.52 4.58
CA MET A 184 -9.21 19.28 3.93
C MET A 184 -8.20 18.15 4.18
N VAL A 185 -6.89 18.42 4.25
CA VAL A 185 -5.89 17.41 4.67
C VAL A 185 -6.20 16.92 6.09
N TYR A 186 -6.45 17.82 7.04
CA TYR A 186 -6.86 17.44 8.40
C TYR A 186 -8.11 16.56 8.40
N ARG A 187 -9.12 16.92 7.60
CA ARG A 187 -10.36 16.12 7.49
C ARG A 187 -10.08 14.73 6.93
N ALA A 188 -9.21 14.61 5.93
CA ALA A 188 -8.80 13.32 5.37
C ALA A 188 -8.12 12.45 6.44
N ILE A 189 -7.12 13.01 7.15
CA ILE A 189 -6.41 12.32 8.24
C ILE A 189 -7.36 11.94 9.38
N ALA A 190 -8.36 12.78 9.71
CA ALA A 190 -9.34 12.48 10.75
C ALA A 190 -10.23 11.26 10.43
N HIS A 191 -10.35 10.89 9.15
CA HIS A 191 -11.08 9.72 8.70
C HIS A 191 -10.19 8.47 8.54
N ASP A 192 -8.87 8.61 8.59
CA ASP A 192 -7.95 7.48 8.52
C ASP A 192 -8.22 6.47 9.65
N PRO A 193 -8.43 5.17 9.35
CA PRO A 193 -8.84 4.20 10.36
C PRO A 193 -7.84 4.04 11.50
N LEU A 194 -6.54 4.01 11.20
CA LEU A 194 -5.52 3.83 12.23
C LEU A 194 -5.38 5.09 13.08
N THR A 195 -5.31 6.25 12.43
CA THR A 195 -5.18 7.54 13.10
C THR A 195 -6.35 7.80 14.04
N SER A 196 -7.59 7.62 13.56
CA SER A 196 -8.80 7.80 14.37
C SER A 196 -8.97 6.76 15.49
N ALA A 197 -8.33 5.59 15.37
CA ALA A 197 -8.33 4.58 16.42
C ALA A 197 -7.34 4.90 17.56
N VAL A 198 -6.30 5.69 17.28
CA VAL A 198 -5.21 5.99 18.22
C VAL A 198 -5.35 7.39 18.84
N LEU A 199 -5.87 8.36 18.08
CA LEU A 199 -5.87 9.78 18.44
C LEU A 199 -7.29 10.36 18.48
N SER A 200 -7.50 11.34 19.36
CA SER A 200 -8.68 12.21 19.35
C SER A 200 -8.60 13.26 18.24
N LEU A 201 -9.73 13.88 17.88
CA LEU A 201 -9.77 14.94 16.85
C LEU A 201 -8.84 16.13 17.13
N ALA A 202 -8.56 16.44 18.41
CA ALA A 202 -7.65 17.51 18.81
C ALA A 202 -6.19 17.09 18.62
N GLU A 203 -5.83 15.86 19.00
CA GLU A 203 -4.50 15.29 18.78
C GLU A 203 -4.20 15.14 17.28
N ILE A 204 -5.18 14.71 16.48
CA ILE A 204 -5.05 14.63 15.02
C ILE A 204 -4.77 16.00 14.42
N ARG A 205 -5.46 17.04 14.90
CA ARG A 205 -5.24 18.42 14.45
C ARG A 205 -3.82 18.87 14.78
N GLN A 206 -3.38 18.63 16.00
CA GLN A 206 -2.02 18.98 16.43
C GLN A 206 -0.97 18.24 15.58
N MET A 207 -1.11 16.92 15.42
CA MET A 207 -0.23 16.11 14.57
C MET A 207 -0.20 16.61 13.13
N THR A 208 -1.35 16.98 12.56
CA THR A 208 -1.44 17.53 11.20
C THR A 208 -0.66 18.84 11.09
N ASN A 209 -0.81 19.75 12.07
CA ASN A 209 -0.05 21.00 12.14
C ASN A 209 1.46 20.75 12.26
N ASP A 210 1.88 19.79 13.09
CA ASP A 210 3.28 19.44 13.28
C ASP A 210 3.89 18.87 11.99
N LEU A 211 3.15 18.00 11.28
CA LEU A 211 3.56 17.47 9.97
C LEU A 211 3.67 18.57 8.91
N PHE A 212 2.71 19.51 8.87
CA PHE A 212 2.79 20.65 7.96
C PHE A 212 3.99 21.55 8.26
N ALA A 213 4.30 21.80 9.54
CA ALA A 213 5.46 22.58 9.94
C ALA A 213 6.77 21.90 9.52
N GLN A 214 6.88 20.59 9.74
CA GLN A 214 8.06 19.80 9.39
C GLN A 214 8.29 19.73 7.87
N HIS A 215 7.22 19.67 7.07
CA HIS A 215 7.31 19.47 5.62
C HIS A 215 7.04 20.75 4.80
N LYS A 216 7.05 21.92 5.44
CA LYS A 216 6.69 23.20 4.83
C LYS A 216 7.41 23.47 3.51
N GLU A 217 8.72 23.22 3.46
CA GLU A 217 9.56 23.46 2.28
C GLU A 217 9.21 22.54 1.10
N TYR A 218 8.65 21.35 1.39
CA TYR A 218 8.24 20.36 0.39
C TYR A 218 6.77 20.52 -0.04
N LEU A 219 6.03 21.41 0.61
CA LEU A 219 4.59 21.64 0.39
C LEU A 219 4.30 23.10 -0.05
N PRO A 220 4.91 23.59 -1.15
CA PRO A 220 4.83 24.99 -1.57
C PRO A 220 3.43 25.44 -2.02
N GLN A 221 2.56 24.49 -2.37
CA GLN A 221 1.19 24.74 -2.80
C GLN A 221 0.26 25.16 -1.67
N PHE A 222 0.58 24.78 -0.42
CA PHE A 222 -0.16 25.21 0.76
C PHE A 222 0.33 26.60 1.18
N LYS A 223 -0.54 27.62 1.09
CA LYS A 223 -0.20 28.99 1.55
C LYS A 223 -0.28 29.15 3.06
N HIS A 224 -1.06 28.29 3.69
CA HIS A 224 -1.24 28.19 5.13
C HIS A 224 -0.94 26.75 5.54
N HIS A 225 -0.13 26.59 6.59
CA HIS A 225 0.36 25.31 7.08
C HIS A 225 -0.22 24.96 8.45
N VAL A 226 -1.41 25.51 8.74
CA VAL A 226 -2.12 25.36 10.02
C VAL A 226 -3.60 25.17 9.75
N VAL A 227 -4.23 24.26 10.51
CA VAL A 227 -5.65 23.89 10.43
C VAL A 227 -6.49 24.31 11.62
#